data_AF-A0A1M7BYT1-F1
#
_entry.id   AF-A0A1M7BYT1-F1
#
_cell.length_a   1.000
_cell.length_b   1.000
_cell.length_c   1.000
_cell.angle_alpha   90.00
_cell.angle_beta   90.00
_cell.angle_gamma   90.00
#
_symmetry.space_group_name_H-M   'P 1'
#
loop_
_entity.id
_entity.type
_entity.pdbx_description
1 polymer ?
#
loop_
_entity_poly.entity_id
_entity_poly.type
_entity_poly.pdbx_seq_one_letter_code
_entity_poly.pdbx_strand_id
1 'polypeptide(L)'
;MHMRQGRIVAAIVASTLAAGVASAGTFPDFGYQPPSSYTGPLFHLSQNYPHQQPTGNPPAFFKLLPPKLDNDFEHWRPYVDAVGKYCLEGNVSTNWDVQKNTVRQWYHMPWQHYGPFGREGIHGLTKEAEIQTKQLAPTQIATGQTYAVGIYNDVGAYTIGQVWKDPQNPDPSFTSKPNSFHNGTVVCKALFADIDLKQVPFLVNPVLWDGYVTNTFESADRSIKKVALIQMDFAVRDTRIPGTGWVFGTFQYNGAVTGKPGWDNLVPVGVMWGNDPEDTGDSYTNKQPVTTKINPDLKETAINAKPELPPTHLGWNGRLDGPVDNPISACMSCHLTAESPQLSPMNPTFQAPDKVPPIGSPAWMRWFQNNMAGVPFDAGAQSTDFSLQLAGGLANFYDWKCNEGGIFADGRNACQQAGKLRLQMLRKTPAKVYKIERDNVLEELK
;
A
#
# COMPACT_ATOMS: atom_id res chain seq x y z
N MET A 1 8.24 -68.08 52.19
CA MET A 1 8.74 -66.74 51.83
C MET A 1 9.57 -66.91 50.57
N HIS A 2 9.11 -66.35 49.43
CA HIS A 2 9.91 -65.91 48.26
C HIS A 2 8.99 -65.68 47.05
N MET A 3 8.39 -64.49 47.00
CA MET A 3 7.80 -63.94 45.77
C MET A 3 8.94 -63.61 44.80
N ARG A 4 8.91 -64.22 43.62
CA ARG A 4 9.73 -63.82 42.47
C ARG A 4 9.14 -62.57 41.85
N GLN A 5 9.90 -61.48 41.91
CA GLN A 5 9.61 -60.21 41.24
C GLN A 5 9.68 -60.41 39.72
N GLY A 6 8.56 -60.17 39.03
CA GLY A 6 8.51 -60.03 37.58
C GLY A 6 9.09 -58.68 37.16
N ARG A 7 10.06 -58.70 36.25
CA ARG A 7 10.61 -57.49 35.61
C ARG A 7 9.59 -56.96 34.61
N ILE A 8 9.04 -55.77 34.88
CA ILE A 8 8.25 -55.00 33.92
C ILE A 8 9.24 -54.36 32.93
N VAL A 9 9.19 -54.80 31.67
CA VAL A 9 9.86 -54.14 30.55
C VAL A 9 8.96 -52.97 30.14
N ALA A 10 9.36 -51.75 30.49
CA ALA A 10 8.69 -50.54 30.02
C ALA A 10 9.08 -50.31 28.55
N ALA A 11 8.12 -50.46 27.65
CA ALA A 11 8.26 -50.05 26.26
C ALA A 11 8.29 -48.52 26.20
N ILE A 12 9.43 -47.94 25.82
CA ILE A 12 9.55 -46.53 25.49
C ILE A 12 8.87 -46.32 24.14
N VAL A 13 7.63 -45.87 24.15
CA VAL A 13 6.97 -45.32 22.95
C VAL A 13 7.61 -43.95 22.72
N ALA A 14 8.52 -43.88 21.75
CA ALA A 14 9.02 -42.62 21.23
C ALA A 14 7.87 -41.93 20.48
N SER A 15 7.10 -41.12 21.20
CA SER A 15 6.14 -40.19 20.62
C SER A 15 6.94 -39.14 19.85
N THR A 16 7.12 -39.35 18.56
CA THR A 16 7.48 -38.29 17.63
C THR A 16 6.34 -37.28 17.63
N LEU A 17 6.45 -36.27 18.50
CA LEU A 17 5.71 -35.03 18.35
C LEU A 17 6.09 -34.48 16.97
N ALA A 18 5.24 -34.72 15.98
CA ALA A 18 5.22 -33.91 14.79
C ALA A 18 5.02 -32.48 15.28
N ALA A 19 6.10 -31.71 15.29
CA ALA A 19 6.02 -30.28 15.49
C ALA A 19 5.11 -29.78 14.37
N GLY A 20 3.86 -29.45 14.72
CA GLY A 20 2.94 -28.79 13.83
C GLY A 20 3.66 -27.58 13.28
N VAL A 21 3.90 -27.59 11.97
CA VAL A 21 4.46 -26.45 11.25
C VAL A 21 3.57 -25.28 11.58
N ALA A 22 4.07 -24.30 12.33
CA ALA A 22 3.39 -23.04 12.52
C ALA A 22 3.37 -22.34 11.16
N SER A 23 2.35 -22.66 10.36
CA SER A 23 2.01 -21.91 9.17
C SER A 23 1.72 -20.49 9.64
N ALA A 24 2.30 -19.49 8.97
CA ALA A 24 1.66 -18.18 8.93
C ALA A 24 0.19 -18.46 8.56
N GLY A 25 -0.76 -17.95 9.35
CA GLY A 25 -2.15 -18.38 9.25
C GLY A 25 -2.71 -18.25 7.84
N THR A 26 -3.64 -19.12 7.46
CA THR A 26 -4.36 -18.95 6.20
C THR A 26 -5.29 -17.75 6.34
N PHE A 27 -5.01 -16.69 5.57
CA PHE A 27 -5.82 -15.48 5.49
C PHE A 27 -6.89 -15.61 4.39
N PRO A 28 -8.09 -15.02 4.58
CA PRO A 28 -9.10 -14.97 3.54
C PRO A 28 -8.63 -14.25 2.26
N ASP A 29 -9.05 -14.78 1.11
CA ASP A 29 -8.67 -14.27 -0.21
C ASP A 29 -9.29 -12.88 -0.47
N PHE A 30 -10.59 -12.75 -0.26
CA PHE A 30 -11.39 -11.55 -0.52
C PHE A 30 -12.56 -11.43 0.46
N GLY A 31 -13.11 -10.21 0.59
CA GLY A 31 -14.26 -9.94 1.45
C GLY A 31 -15.59 -9.87 0.70
N TYR A 32 -15.53 -9.60 -0.61
CA TYR A 32 -16.71 -9.41 -1.45
C TYR A 32 -16.75 -10.44 -2.57
N GLN A 33 -17.54 -11.48 -2.35
CA GLN A 33 -17.80 -12.51 -3.35
C GLN A 33 -18.66 -11.94 -4.49
N PRO A 34 -18.26 -12.11 -5.77
CA PRO A 34 -19.10 -11.70 -6.90
C PRO A 34 -20.42 -12.49 -6.93
N PRO A 35 -21.46 -11.99 -7.62
CA PRO A 35 -22.75 -12.69 -7.71
C PRO A 35 -22.60 -14.08 -8.31
N SER A 36 -23.51 -15.00 -7.97
CA SER A 36 -23.47 -16.39 -8.47
C SER A 36 -23.56 -16.54 -9.98
N SER A 37 -23.97 -15.49 -10.70
CA SER A 37 -23.95 -15.41 -12.16
C SER A 37 -22.54 -15.25 -12.74
N TYR A 38 -21.57 -14.80 -11.95
CA TYR A 38 -20.17 -14.73 -12.36
C TYR A 38 -19.56 -16.13 -12.36
N THR A 39 -19.03 -16.54 -13.52
CA THR A 39 -18.47 -17.88 -13.75
C THR A 39 -16.98 -17.84 -14.10
N GLY A 40 -16.36 -16.66 -14.03
CA GLY A 40 -14.93 -16.48 -14.29
C GLY A 40 -14.06 -16.89 -13.09
N PRO A 41 -12.73 -16.77 -13.21
CA PRO A 41 -11.81 -17.05 -12.13
C PRO A 41 -12.05 -16.12 -10.94
N LEU A 42 -11.83 -16.64 -9.74
CA LEU A 42 -11.80 -15.86 -8.52
C LEU A 42 -10.37 -15.53 -8.12
N PHE A 43 -10.21 -14.40 -7.44
CA PHE A 43 -8.96 -14.01 -6.84
C PHE A 43 -8.52 -14.99 -5.76
N HIS A 44 -7.23 -15.30 -5.74
CA HIS A 44 -6.59 -16.05 -4.68
C HIS A 44 -5.41 -15.25 -4.12
N LEU A 45 -5.32 -15.17 -2.79
CA LEU A 45 -4.27 -14.45 -2.11
C LEU A 45 -2.96 -15.24 -2.17
N SER A 46 -1.99 -14.73 -2.93
CA SER A 46 -0.60 -15.19 -2.82
C SER A 46 -0.03 -14.86 -1.44
N GLN A 47 -0.07 -15.85 -0.53
CA GLN A 47 0.21 -15.69 0.90
C GLN A 47 1.23 -16.69 1.45
N ASN A 48 1.93 -17.42 0.57
CA ASN A 48 2.98 -18.38 0.95
C ASN A 48 4.31 -17.66 1.28
N TYR A 49 4.28 -16.75 2.26
CA TYR A 49 5.42 -15.89 2.58
C TYR A 49 6.69 -16.71 2.89
N PRO A 50 7.87 -16.28 2.41
CA PRO A 50 9.13 -16.96 2.72
C PRO A 50 9.38 -17.05 4.24
N HIS A 51 9.80 -18.23 4.71
CA HIS A 51 10.18 -18.43 6.13
C HIS A 51 11.63 -18.02 6.43
N GLN A 52 12.46 -17.98 5.39
CA GLN A 52 13.84 -17.52 5.46
C GLN A 52 13.98 -16.29 4.58
N GLN A 53 14.80 -15.34 5.01
CA GLN A 53 15.09 -14.17 4.21
C GLN A 53 15.73 -14.62 2.89
N PRO A 54 15.20 -14.22 1.73
CA PRO A 54 15.82 -14.54 0.45
C PRO A 54 17.27 -14.08 0.43
N THR A 55 18.16 -14.98 0.01
CA THR A 55 19.60 -14.71 -0.15
C THR A 55 19.90 -14.53 -1.63
N GLY A 56 20.62 -13.47 -1.99
CA GLY A 56 20.90 -13.17 -3.39
C GLY A 56 21.29 -11.72 -3.61
N ASN A 57 21.65 -11.41 -4.86
CA ASN A 57 21.88 -10.04 -5.27
C ASN A 57 20.53 -9.29 -5.34
N PRO A 58 20.48 -7.99 -5.00
CA PRO A 58 19.32 -7.16 -5.28
C PRO A 58 18.92 -7.21 -6.77
N PRO A 59 17.67 -6.86 -7.10
CA PRO A 59 17.22 -6.77 -8.49
C PRO A 59 18.21 -6.03 -9.39
N ALA A 60 18.39 -6.49 -10.63
CA ALA A 60 19.43 -5.98 -11.54
C ALA A 60 19.37 -4.45 -11.76
N PHE A 61 18.17 -3.86 -11.70
CA PHE A 61 17.97 -2.42 -11.83
C PHE A 61 18.62 -1.61 -10.69
N PHE A 62 19.00 -2.21 -9.57
CA PHE A 62 19.76 -1.52 -8.51
C PHE A 62 21.08 -0.94 -9.03
N LYS A 63 21.66 -1.52 -10.08
CA LYS A 63 22.88 -1.01 -10.75
C LYS A 63 22.62 0.26 -11.57
N LEU A 64 21.36 0.57 -11.85
CA LEU A 64 20.92 1.74 -12.61
C LEU A 64 20.57 2.91 -11.70
N LEU A 65 20.66 2.76 -10.37
CA LEU A 65 20.49 3.88 -9.45
C LEU A 65 21.45 5.01 -9.86
N PRO A 66 20.99 6.26 -10.03
CA PRO A 66 21.85 7.34 -10.45
C PRO A 66 23.01 7.55 -9.47
N PRO A 67 24.24 7.80 -9.96
CA PRO A 67 25.39 8.04 -9.10
C PRO A 67 25.25 9.34 -8.30
N LYS A 68 24.45 10.28 -8.82
CA LYS A 68 24.05 11.52 -8.15
C LYS A 68 22.53 11.57 -8.11
N LEU A 69 21.98 11.78 -6.92
CA LEU A 69 20.55 12.01 -6.73
C LEU A 69 20.29 13.50 -7.02
N ASP A 70 19.62 13.78 -8.13
CA ASP A 70 19.18 15.13 -8.49
C ASP A 70 17.81 15.11 -9.19
N ASN A 71 17.23 16.30 -9.36
CA ASN A 71 15.87 16.48 -9.85
C ASN A 71 15.72 16.40 -11.38
N ASP A 72 16.76 15.95 -12.08
CA ASP A 72 16.68 15.67 -13.52
C ASP A 72 16.19 14.23 -13.73
N PHE A 73 14.94 14.09 -14.16
CA PHE A 73 14.32 12.79 -14.37
C PHE A 73 15.02 11.95 -15.44
N GLU A 74 15.76 12.54 -16.39
CA GLU A 74 16.46 11.75 -17.40
C GLU A 74 17.63 10.95 -16.81
N HIS A 75 18.24 11.41 -15.70
CA HIS A 75 19.20 10.60 -14.96
C HIS A 75 18.53 9.38 -14.31
N TRP A 76 17.27 9.51 -13.90
CA TRP A 76 16.48 8.46 -13.25
C TRP A 76 15.75 7.53 -14.22
N ARG A 77 15.45 7.98 -15.44
CA ARG A 77 14.62 7.24 -16.41
C ARG A 77 15.07 5.79 -16.63
N PRO A 78 16.37 5.47 -16.81
CA PRO A 78 16.80 4.08 -16.95
C PRO A 78 16.47 3.21 -15.74
N TYR A 79 16.57 3.76 -14.53
CA TYR A 79 16.19 3.08 -13.29
C TYR A 79 14.68 2.85 -13.25
N VAL A 80 13.87 3.89 -13.46
CA VAL A 80 12.41 3.83 -13.39
C VAL A 80 11.84 2.88 -14.44
N ASP A 81 12.29 2.97 -15.70
CA ASP A 81 11.86 2.06 -16.76
C ASP A 81 12.18 0.59 -16.43
N ALA A 82 13.33 0.34 -15.79
CA ALA A 82 13.72 -1.00 -15.38
C ALA A 82 12.90 -1.52 -14.17
N VAL A 83 12.51 -0.64 -13.24
CA VAL A 83 11.56 -1.00 -12.16
C VAL A 83 10.18 -1.32 -12.74
N GLY A 84 9.70 -0.52 -13.70
CA GLY A 84 8.44 -0.79 -14.41
C GLY A 84 8.45 -2.17 -15.08
N LYS A 85 9.52 -2.47 -15.83
CA LYS A 85 9.72 -3.82 -16.41
C LYS A 85 9.76 -4.91 -15.35
N TYR A 86 10.44 -4.67 -14.22
CA TYR A 86 10.46 -5.61 -13.11
C TYR A 86 9.07 -5.88 -12.54
N CYS A 87 8.22 -4.86 -12.40
CA CYS A 87 6.84 -5.01 -11.95
C CYS A 87 5.96 -5.79 -12.95
N LEU A 88 6.16 -5.61 -14.25
CA LEU A 88 5.29 -6.16 -15.30
C LEU A 88 5.66 -7.56 -15.78
N GLU A 89 6.94 -7.93 -15.70
CA GLU A 89 7.45 -9.18 -16.25
C GLU A 89 6.82 -10.41 -15.56
N GLY A 90 6.21 -11.27 -16.37
CA GLY A 90 5.40 -12.41 -15.95
C GLY A 90 3.99 -12.04 -15.49
N ASN A 91 3.79 -10.90 -14.82
CA ASN A 91 2.48 -10.48 -14.30
C ASN A 91 1.49 -10.12 -15.40
N VAL A 92 1.93 -9.46 -16.47
CA VAL A 92 1.05 -9.11 -17.60
C VAL A 92 0.52 -10.38 -18.29
N SER A 93 1.38 -11.38 -18.51
CA SER A 93 1.00 -12.63 -19.17
C SER A 93 0.03 -13.50 -18.37
N THR A 94 -0.01 -13.34 -17.05
CA THR A 94 -0.93 -14.06 -16.17
C THR A 94 -2.16 -13.23 -15.79
N ASN A 95 -2.35 -12.08 -16.44
CA ASN A 95 -3.41 -11.13 -16.11
C ASN A 95 -3.40 -10.73 -14.63
N TRP A 96 -2.19 -10.55 -14.07
CA TRP A 96 -1.94 -10.25 -12.66
C TRP A 96 -2.46 -11.30 -11.67
N ASP A 97 -2.76 -12.52 -12.11
CA ASP A 97 -2.79 -13.69 -11.23
C ASP A 97 -1.35 -14.06 -10.90
N VAL A 98 -0.80 -13.39 -9.89
CA VAL A 98 0.64 -13.39 -9.64
C VAL A 98 1.16 -14.71 -9.10
N GLN A 99 0.29 -15.60 -8.62
CA GLN A 99 0.65 -16.97 -8.23
C GLN A 99 1.04 -17.82 -9.43
N LYS A 100 0.61 -17.44 -10.63
CA LYS A 100 0.94 -18.11 -11.88
C LYS A 100 2.19 -17.52 -12.55
N ASN A 101 2.81 -16.49 -11.96
CA ASN A 101 4.01 -15.88 -12.53
C ASN A 101 5.20 -16.86 -12.42
N THR A 102 5.73 -17.30 -13.56
CA THR A 102 6.84 -18.26 -13.62
C THR A 102 8.22 -17.61 -13.62
N VAL A 103 8.28 -16.27 -13.75
CA VAL A 103 9.54 -15.51 -13.74
C VAL A 103 9.97 -15.20 -12.32
N ARG A 104 9.03 -14.78 -11.47
CA ARG A 104 9.29 -14.42 -10.08
C ARG A 104 8.05 -14.57 -9.23
N GLN A 105 8.28 -14.87 -7.96
CA GLN A 105 7.21 -14.97 -6.97
C GLN A 105 6.83 -13.59 -6.44
N TRP A 106 5.53 -13.38 -6.33
CA TRP A 106 4.91 -12.16 -5.84
C TRP A 106 3.86 -12.51 -4.78
N TYR A 107 3.69 -11.62 -3.82
CA TYR A 107 2.88 -11.86 -2.63
C TYR A 107 1.97 -10.67 -2.35
N HIS A 108 0.82 -10.92 -1.77
CA HIS A 108 -0.12 -9.89 -1.38
C HIS A 108 -0.06 -9.63 0.13
N MET A 109 -0.47 -8.45 0.58
CA MET A 109 -0.64 -8.16 2.01
C MET A 109 -1.85 -8.91 2.59
N PRO A 110 -1.81 -9.51 3.80
CA PRO A 110 -3.00 -10.11 4.39
C PRO A 110 -3.96 -9.03 4.93
N TRP A 111 -5.15 -9.45 5.37
CA TRP A 111 -6.14 -8.59 6.05
C TRP A 111 -6.71 -7.41 5.24
N GLN A 112 -6.45 -7.31 3.94
CA GLN A 112 -7.12 -6.32 3.09
C GLN A 112 -8.52 -6.78 2.62
N HIS A 113 -9.00 -7.95 3.05
CA HIS A 113 -10.36 -8.43 2.74
C HIS A 113 -11.43 -7.80 3.63
N TYR A 114 -11.06 -7.34 4.82
CA TYR A 114 -11.99 -6.94 5.87
C TYR A 114 -12.43 -5.48 5.70
N GLY A 115 -13.67 -5.21 6.12
CA GLY A 115 -14.26 -3.86 6.15
C GLY A 115 -14.79 -3.37 4.80
N PRO A 116 -15.39 -2.15 4.77
CA PRO A 116 -16.06 -1.58 3.59
C PRO A 116 -15.15 -1.45 2.35
N PHE A 117 -13.84 -1.33 2.58
CA PHE A 117 -12.83 -1.17 1.52
C PHE A 117 -12.18 -2.49 1.09
N GLY A 118 -12.69 -3.59 1.63
CA GLY A 118 -12.16 -4.93 1.44
C GLY A 118 -12.05 -5.34 -0.02
N ARG A 119 -11.12 -6.27 -0.27
CA ARG A 119 -10.87 -6.90 -1.57
C ARG A 119 -12.14 -7.45 -2.21
N GLU A 120 -12.30 -7.14 -3.48
CA GLU A 120 -13.27 -7.80 -4.34
C GLU A 120 -12.77 -9.14 -4.90
N GLY A 121 -13.69 -10.05 -5.20
CA GLY A 121 -13.37 -11.46 -5.45
C GLY A 121 -12.93 -11.81 -6.87
N ILE A 122 -12.87 -10.88 -7.83
CA ILE A 122 -12.46 -11.18 -9.21
C ILE A 122 -10.94 -11.01 -9.38
N HIS A 123 -10.42 -9.82 -9.07
CA HIS A 123 -9.00 -9.45 -9.22
C HIS A 123 -8.32 -9.12 -7.89
N GLY A 124 -9.03 -9.17 -6.76
CA GLY A 124 -8.46 -8.85 -5.45
C GLY A 124 -8.25 -7.36 -5.24
N LEU A 125 -9.02 -6.52 -5.93
CA LEU A 125 -8.88 -5.06 -5.84
C LEU A 125 -9.44 -4.52 -4.51
N THR A 126 -8.67 -3.68 -3.83
CA THR A 126 -9.13 -2.87 -2.68
C THR A 126 -9.66 -1.53 -3.16
N LYS A 127 -10.68 -0.99 -2.48
CA LYS A 127 -11.18 0.36 -2.75
C LYS A 127 -10.19 1.40 -2.23
N GLU A 128 -9.91 2.43 -3.02
CA GLU A 128 -8.85 3.38 -2.75
C GLU A 128 -9.41 4.79 -2.48
N ALA A 129 -9.32 5.72 -3.44
CA ALA A 129 -9.74 7.10 -3.31
C ALA A 129 -10.83 7.49 -4.33
N GLU A 130 -11.57 8.56 -4.04
CA GLU A 130 -12.49 9.18 -4.98
C GLU A 130 -11.71 9.98 -6.03
N ILE A 131 -12.17 9.93 -7.28
CA ILE A 131 -11.69 10.82 -8.32
C ILE A 131 -12.56 12.08 -8.30
N GLN A 132 -11.96 13.19 -7.93
CA GLN A 132 -12.62 14.49 -7.82
C GLN A 132 -12.89 15.11 -9.19
N THR A 133 -13.87 16.00 -9.26
CA THR A 133 -14.19 16.74 -10.50
C THR A 133 -12.97 17.51 -11.02
N LYS A 134 -12.66 17.34 -12.31
CA LYS A 134 -11.52 17.92 -13.04
C LYS A 134 -10.14 17.53 -12.51
N GLN A 135 -10.03 16.48 -11.70
CA GLN A 135 -8.75 15.97 -11.21
C GLN A 135 -7.91 15.40 -12.35
N LEU A 136 -8.53 14.63 -13.25
CA LEU A 136 -7.82 13.91 -14.33
C LEU A 136 -7.75 14.70 -15.63
N ALA A 137 -8.73 15.55 -15.90
CA ALA A 137 -8.77 16.38 -17.10
C ALA A 137 -9.75 17.55 -16.92
N PRO A 138 -9.53 18.70 -17.59
CA PRO A 138 -10.50 19.80 -17.60
C PRO A 138 -11.88 19.41 -18.13
N THR A 139 -11.93 18.37 -18.97
CA THR A 139 -13.15 17.80 -19.56
C THR A 139 -13.90 16.84 -18.62
N GLN A 140 -13.27 16.38 -17.54
CA GLN A 140 -13.85 15.44 -16.58
C GLN A 140 -14.72 16.17 -15.56
N ILE A 141 -16.03 16.00 -15.71
CA ILE A 141 -17.07 16.60 -14.86
C ILE A 141 -17.76 15.59 -13.95
N ALA A 142 -17.69 14.30 -14.26
CA ALA A 142 -18.18 13.24 -13.38
C ALA A 142 -17.12 12.87 -12.34
N THR A 143 -17.51 12.60 -11.09
CA THR A 143 -16.62 11.94 -10.14
C THR A 143 -16.45 10.47 -10.49
N GLY A 144 -15.49 9.81 -9.86
CA GLY A 144 -15.26 8.38 -10.02
C GLY A 144 -14.60 7.79 -8.78
N GLN A 145 -14.09 6.58 -8.92
CA GLN A 145 -13.48 5.87 -7.81
C GLN A 145 -12.35 4.97 -8.30
N THR A 146 -11.40 4.74 -7.40
CA THR A 146 -10.22 3.94 -7.70
C THR A 146 -10.17 2.67 -6.90
N TYR A 147 -9.56 1.67 -7.54
CA TYR A 147 -9.40 0.33 -7.03
C TYR A 147 -8.01 -0.17 -7.35
N ALA A 148 -7.38 -0.94 -6.46
CA ALA A 148 -6.01 -1.33 -6.70
C ALA A 148 -5.64 -2.69 -6.14
N VAL A 149 -4.57 -3.25 -6.69
CA VAL A 149 -3.94 -4.47 -6.17
C VAL A 149 -2.43 -4.24 -6.03
N GLY A 150 -1.94 -4.44 -4.81
CA GLY A 150 -0.53 -4.29 -4.46
C GLY A 150 0.14 -5.64 -4.24
N ILE A 151 1.36 -5.77 -4.76
CA ILE A 151 2.18 -6.97 -4.68
C ILE A 151 3.60 -6.64 -4.19
N TYR A 152 4.18 -7.57 -3.45
CA TYR A 152 5.52 -7.49 -2.87
C TYR A 152 6.38 -8.63 -3.43
N ASN A 153 7.64 -8.34 -3.75
CA ASN A 153 8.59 -9.40 -4.06
C ASN A 153 8.87 -10.27 -2.83
N ASP A 154 9.56 -11.39 -3.02
CA ASP A 154 9.98 -12.32 -1.96
C ASP A 154 10.68 -11.64 -0.76
N VAL A 155 11.56 -10.67 -1.01
CA VAL A 155 12.26 -9.92 0.06
C VAL A 155 11.27 -9.13 0.93
N GLY A 156 10.32 -8.42 0.31
CA GLY A 156 9.23 -7.75 1.04
C GLY A 156 8.31 -8.74 1.75
N ALA A 157 7.95 -9.81 1.06
CA ALA A 157 7.06 -10.85 1.55
C ALA A 157 7.61 -11.58 2.78
N TYR A 158 8.93 -11.80 2.87
CA TYR A 158 9.56 -12.32 4.08
C TYR A 158 9.25 -11.43 5.29
N THR A 159 9.40 -10.11 5.13
CA THR A 159 9.13 -9.14 6.20
C THR A 159 7.66 -9.21 6.64
N ILE A 160 6.73 -9.27 5.68
CA ILE A 160 5.29 -9.46 5.94
C ILE A 160 5.06 -10.76 6.72
N GLY A 161 5.66 -11.86 6.27
CA GLY A 161 5.56 -13.17 6.94
C GLY A 161 6.09 -13.17 8.37
N GLN A 162 7.10 -12.36 8.70
CA GLN A 162 7.59 -12.23 10.08
C GLN A 162 6.66 -11.41 10.97
N VAL A 163 6.06 -10.33 10.45
CA VAL A 163 5.01 -9.58 11.20
C VAL A 163 3.84 -10.51 11.52
N TRP A 164 3.43 -11.34 10.57
CA TRP A 164 2.29 -12.27 10.71
C TRP A 164 2.71 -13.70 11.10
N LYS A 165 3.89 -13.86 11.70
CA LYS A 165 4.43 -15.18 12.08
C LYS A 165 3.52 -15.91 13.05
N ASP A 166 2.95 -15.18 14.02
CA ASP A 166 1.77 -15.61 14.76
C ASP A 166 0.55 -14.87 14.17
N PRO A 167 -0.29 -15.53 13.37
CA PRO A 167 -1.43 -14.88 12.74
C PRO A 167 -2.48 -14.36 13.73
N GLN A 168 -2.45 -14.85 14.97
CA GLN A 168 -3.37 -14.40 16.03
C GLN A 168 -2.78 -13.27 16.89
N ASN A 169 -1.49 -13.00 16.76
CA ASN A 169 -0.78 -11.94 17.48
C ASN A 169 0.31 -11.33 16.59
N PRO A 170 -0.07 -10.56 15.55
CA PRO A 170 0.92 -9.95 14.65
C PRO A 170 1.81 -8.94 15.38
N ASP A 171 3.08 -8.89 14.97
CA ASP A 171 4.13 -8.08 15.61
C ASP A 171 4.57 -6.91 14.71
N PRO A 172 3.99 -5.70 14.86
CA PRO A 172 4.39 -4.53 14.09
C PRO A 172 5.79 -4.01 14.43
N SER A 173 6.39 -4.46 15.55
CA SER A 173 7.76 -4.05 15.90
C SER A 173 8.80 -4.63 14.94
N PHE A 174 8.46 -5.68 14.18
CA PHE A 174 9.35 -6.28 13.18
C PHE A 174 9.70 -5.32 12.03
N THR A 175 8.86 -4.33 11.75
CA THR A 175 9.13 -3.25 10.77
C THR A 175 9.55 -1.94 11.42
N SER A 176 9.74 -1.93 12.74
CA SER A 176 10.20 -0.76 13.50
C SER A 176 11.66 -0.89 13.88
N LYS A 177 12.34 0.25 14.07
CA LYS A 177 13.73 0.28 14.51
C LYS A 177 13.96 -0.63 15.73
N PRO A 178 15.03 -1.45 15.73
CA PRO A 178 16.16 -1.42 14.79
C PRO A 178 15.92 -2.11 13.44
N ASN A 179 14.74 -2.70 13.20
CA ASN A 179 14.37 -3.35 11.94
C ASN A 179 13.70 -2.38 10.96
N SER A 180 13.36 -2.89 9.77
CA SER A 180 12.61 -2.25 8.68
C SER A 180 12.29 -3.32 7.62
N PHE A 181 11.60 -3.00 6.53
CA PHE A 181 11.67 -3.84 5.33
C PHE A 181 13.12 -3.97 4.87
N HIS A 182 13.46 -5.16 4.40
CA HIS A 182 14.83 -5.50 4.02
C HIS A 182 15.23 -4.80 2.71
N ASN A 183 16.51 -4.44 2.61
CA ASN A 183 17.08 -3.89 1.38
C ASN A 183 16.78 -4.82 0.19
N GLY A 184 16.29 -4.28 -0.92
CA GLY A 184 15.83 -5.08 -2.06
C GLY A 184 14.34 -5.40 -2.06
N THR A 185 13.57 -5.00 -1.04
CA THR A 185 12.10 -5.03 -1.12
C THR A 185 11.63 -4.16 -2.28
N VAL A 186 10.73 -4.72 -3.10
CA VAL A 186 10.05 -4.03 -4.19
C VAL A 186 8.56 -4.23 -4.02
N VAL A 187 7.83 -3.12 -4.06
CA VAL A 187 6.37 -3.06 -4.09
C VAL A 187 5.95 -2.57 -5.45
N CYS A 188 4.95 -3.21 -6.05
CA CYS A 188 4.29 -2.75 -7.26
C CYS A 188 2.79 -2.71 -6.99
N LYS A 189 2.11 -1.65 -7.40
CA LYS A 189 0.66 -1.49 -7.18
C LYS A 189 0.00 -1.04 -8.46
N ALA A 190 -0.88 -1.85 -9.02
CA ALA A 190 -1.69 -1.45 -10.17
C ALA A 190 -3.01 -0.82 -9.69
N LEU A 191 -3.36 0.33 -10.26
CA LEU A 191 -4.56 1.08 -9.93
C LEU A 191 -5.47 1.19 -11.16
N PHE A 192 -6.75 1.02 -10.92
CA PHE A 192 -7.81 1.05 -11.91
C PHE A 192 -8.87 2.08 -11.52
N ALA A 193 -9.45 2.73 -12.51
CA ALA A 193 -10.49 3.73 -12.35
C ALA A 193 -11.83 3.23 -12.89
N ASP A 194 -12.88 3.40 -12.10
CA ASP A 194 -14.27 3.39 -12.54
C ASP A 194 -14.71 4.85 -12.75
N ILE A 195 -14.67 5.28 -14.01
CA ILE A 195 -14.90 6.67 -14.44
C ILE A 195 -15.44 6.69 -15.89
N ASP A 196 -16.12 7.77 -16.28
CA ASP A 196 -16.50 7.99 -17.69
C ASP A 196 -15.25 8.28 -18.56
N LEU A 197 -14.78 7.24 -19.26
CA LEU A 197 -13.58 7.29 -20.10
C LEU A 197 -13.66 8.35 -21.19
N LYS A 198 -14.86 8.76 -21.64
CA LYS A 198 -15.01 9.79 -22.68
C LYS A 198 -14.56 11.17 -22.21
N GLN A 199 -14.49 11.37 -20.90
CA GLN A 199 -14.12 12.66 -20.31
C GLN A 199 -12.64 12.74 -19.91
N VAL A 200 -11.89 11.62 -20.01
CA VAL A 200 -10.48 11.52 -19.63
C VAL A 200 -9.66 11.15 -20.87
N PRO A 201 -9.12 12.13 -21.62
CA PRO A 201 -8.55 11.90 -22.95
C PRO A 201 -7.39 10.90 -23.00
N PHE A 202 -6.59 10.76 -21.94
CA PHE A 202 -5.47 9.83 -21.92
C PHE A 202 -5.88 8.36 -21.69
N LEU A 203 -7.13 8.10 -21.29
CA LEU A 203 -7.69 6.75 -21.13
C LEU A 203 -8.29 6.17 -22.42
N VAL A 204 -7.89 6.69 -23.59
CA VAL A 204 -8.14 6.02 -24.86
C VAL A 204 -7.46 4.64 -24.87
N ASN A 205 -7.97 3.68 -25.66
CA ASN A 205 -7.41 2.33 -25.76
C ASN A 205 -7.13 1.63 -24.41
N PRO A 206 -8.03 1.65 -23.43
CA PRO A 206 -7.72 1.25 -22.06
C PRO A 206 -7.43 -0.25 -21.92
N VAL A 207 -6.57 -0.61 -20.96
CA VAL A 207 -6.59 -1.97 -20.37
C VAL A 207 -7.78 -2.02 -19.41
N LEU A 208 -8.73 -2.93 -19.66
CA LEU A 208 -9.96 -3.07 -18.89
C LEU A 208 -9.99 -4.38 -18.12
N TRP A 209 -10.43 -4.31 -16.87
CA TRP A 209 -10.80 -5.46 -16.04
C TRP A 209 -12.28 -5.42 -15.67
N ASP A 210 -12.87 -6.58 -15.41
CA ASP A 210 -14.17 -6.70 -14.75
C ASP A 210 -13.93 -6.73 -13.24
N GLY A 211 -14.27 -5.65 -12.52
CA GLY A 211 -14.13 -5.58 -11.07
C GLY A 211 -15.49 -5.66 -10.37
N TYR A 212 -15.58 -6.39 -9.24
CA TYR A 212 -16.77 -6.36 -8.38
C TYR A 212 -16.68 -5.19 -7.39
N VAL A 213 -16.97 -3.99 -7.91
CA VAL A 213 -16.73 -2.69 -7.26
C VAL A 213 -18.04 -2.05 -6.81
N THR A 214 -17.97 -1.05 -5.92
CA THR A 214 -19.15 -0.32 -5.47
C THR A 214 -19.77 0.49 -6.60
N ASN A 215 -21.09 0.74 -6.56
CA ASN A 215 -21.79 1.43 -7.64
C ASN A 215 -21.32 2.89 -7.82
N THR A 216 -21.06 3.56 -6.71
CA THR A 216 -20.42 4.88 -6.57
C THR A 216 -19.39 4.84 -5.44
N PHE A 217 -18.67 5.94 -5.21
CA PHE A 217 -17.71 6.01 -4.11
C PHE A 217 -18.37 5.94 -2.73
N GLU A 218 -19.61 6.41 -2.58
CA GLU A 218 -20.33 6.37 -1.29
C GLU A 218 -21.22 5.13 -1.15
N SER A 219 -21.31 4.30 -2.18
CA SER A 219 -22.19 3.12 -2.14
C SER A 219 -21.53 1.97 -1.38
N ALA A 220 -22.34 1.24 -0.61
CA ALA A 220 -22.00 -0.09 -0.09
C ALA A 220 -22.35 -1.21 -1.09
N ASP A 221 -23.30 -0.96 -2.00
CA ASP A 221 -23.72 -1.93 -3.01
C ASP A 221 -22.67 -2.08 -4.10
N ARG A 222 -22.44 -3.32 -4.52
CA ARG A 222 -21.45 -3.66 -5.54
C ARG A 222 -22.08 -4.29 -6.77
N SER A 223 -21.50 -3.98 -7.92
CA SER A 223 -21.82 -4.59 -9.21
C SER A 223 -20.54 -4.86 -10.00
N ILE A 224 -20.61 -5.76 -10.98
CA ILE A 224 -19.48 -6.00 -11.87
C ILE A 224 -19.43 -4.85 -12.87
N LYS A 225 -18.34 -4.08 -12.85
CA LYS A 225 -18.11 -2.92 -13.74
C LYS A 225 -16.77 -3.06 -14.44
N LYS A 226 -16.66 -2.45 -15.62
CA LYS A 226 -15.37 -2.27 -16.30
C LYS A 226 -14.58 -1.19 -15.57
N VAL A 227 -13.37 -1.52 -15.15
CA VAL A 227 -12.41 -0.58 -14.56
C VAL A 227 -11.18 -0.48 -15.46
N ALA A 228 -10.67 0.74 -15.67
CA ALA A 228 -9.57 1.01 -16.60
C ALA A 228 -8.25 1.24 -15.86
N LEU A 229 -7.16 0.58 -16.28
CA LEU A 229 -5.82 0.84 -15.76
C LEU A 229 -5.50 2.33 -15.91
N ILE A 230 -5.19 2.99 -14.80
CA ILE A 230 -4.94 4.43 -14.77
C ILE A 230 -3.53 4.78 -14.26
N GLN A 231 -3.00 3.97 -13.34
CA GLN A 231 -1.75 4.24 -12.65
C GLN A 231 -1.08 2.93 -12.24
N MET A 232 0.24 2.94 -12.13
CA MET A 232 0.99 1.89 -11.45
C MET A 232 2.05 2.53 -10.55
N ASP A 233 2.01 2.25 -9.27
CA ASP A 233 3.01 2.74 -8.31
C ASP A 233 4.09 1.69 -8.06
N PHE A 234 5.25 2.18 -7.64
CA PHE A 234 6.28 1.33 -7.05
C PHE A 234 6.93 1.99 -5.84
N ALA A 235 7.42 1.15 -4.94
CA ALA A 235 8.34 1.54 -3.88
C ALA A 235 9.48 0.53 -3.79
N VAL A 236 10.71 1.01 -3.70
CA VAL A 236 11.92 0.18 -3.60
C VAL A 236 12.68 0.55 -2.35
N ARG A 237 12.92 -0.44 -1.48
CA ARG A 237 13.79 -0.30 -0.31
C ARG A 237 15.23 -0.38 -0.78
N ASP A 238 15.94 0.74 -0.68
CA ASP A 238 17.35 0.85 -1.03
C ASP A 238 18.13 1.60 0.05
N THR A 239 19.00 0.89 0.78
CA THR A 239 19.79 1.45 1.88
C THR A 239 20.81 2.51 1.44
N ARG A 240 21.05 2.68 0.14
CA ARG A 240 21.90 3.76 -0.40
C ARG A 240 21.19 5.11 -0.39
N ILE A 241 19.86 5.14 -0.27
CA ILE A 241 19.08 6.36 -0.26
C ILE A 241 19.17 7.05 1.10
N PRO A 242 19.66 8.30 1.16
CA PRO A 242 19.79 9.04 2.41
C PRO A 242 18.43 9.49 2.94
N GLY A 243 18.32 9.66 4.26
CA GLY A 243 17.17 10.27 4.93
C GLY A 243 15.91 9.38 5.04
N THR A 244 15.68 8.50 4.06
CA THR A 244 14.46 7.67 4.00
C THR A 244 14.76 6.19 3.83
N GLY A 245 15.76 5.82 3.01
CA GLY A 245 16.04 4.45 2.61
C GLY A 245 15.06 3.89 1.58
N TRP A 246 14.23 4.72 0.97
CA TRP A 246 13.20 4.31 0.02
C TRP A 246 13.18 5.20 -1.21
N VAL A 247 12.93 4.58 -2.37
CA VAL A 247 12.59 5.26 -3.62
C VAL A 247 11.12 4.98 -3.93
N PHE A 248 10.32 6.02 -4.08
CA PHE A 248 8.93 5.95 -4.51
C PHE A 248 8.82 6.45 -5.94
N GLY A 249 7.96 5.83 -6.74
CA GLY A 249 7.68 6.30 -8.08
C GLY A 249 6.31 5.87 -8.56
N THR A 250 5.85 6.52 -9.62
CA THR A 250 4.54 6.23 -10.20
C THR A 250 4.55 6.38 -11.72
N PHE A 251 3.73 5.58 -12.37
CA PHE A 251 3.44 5.61 -13.80
C PHE A 251 1.99 5.99 -14.01
N GLN A 252 1.71 6.84 -14.99
CA GLN A 252 0.38 7.19 -15.44
C GLN A 252 0.09 6.53 -16.80
N TYR A 253 -1.12 6.04 -16.97
CA TYR A 253 -1.57 5.51 -18.24
C TYR A 253 -1.72 6.62 -19.31
N ASN A 254 -1.20 6.37 -20.51
CA ASN A 254 -1.48 7.16 -21.70
C ASN A 254 -1.67 6.25 -22.92
N GLY A 255 -2.93 5.91 -23.22
CA GLY A 255 -3.24 4.96 -24.29
C GLY A 255 -3.01 5.47 -25.71
N ALA A 256 -2.63 6.75 -25.88
CA ALA A 256 -2.21 7.29 -27.16
C ALA A 256 -0.78 6.86 -27.53
N VAL A 257 0.06 6.46 -26.56
CA VAL A 257 1.48 6.12 -26.78
C VAL A 257 1.65 4.97 -27.77
N THR A 258 0.94 3.86 -27.56
CA THR A 258 1.00 2.71 -28.49
C THR A 258 -0.19 2.64 -29.45
N GLY A 259 -1.24 3.41 -29.21
CA GLY A 259 -2.47 3.39 -30.01
C GLY A 259 -3.32 2.12 -29.85
N LYS A 260 -3.00 1.24 -28.88
CA LYS A 260 -3.74 0.01 -28.59
C LYS A 260 -3.74 -0.30 -27.08
N PRO A 261 -4.69 -1.12 -26.57
CA PRO A 261 -4.64 -1.58 -25.19
C PRO A 261 -3.37 -2.33 -24.84
N GLY A 262 -2.71 -1.91 -23.78
CA GLY A 262 -1.51 -2.56 -23.26
C GLY A 262 -0.91 -1.84 -22.05
N TRP A 263 -0.14 -2.59 -21.26
CA TRP A 263 0.63 -2.07 -20.12
C TRP A 263 1.82 -1.20 -20.56
N ASP A 264 2.24 -1.31 -21.83
CA ASP A 264 3.27 -0.47 -22.45
C ASP A 264 2.86 1.01 -22.57
N ASN A 265 1.59 1.33 -22.29
CA ASN A 265 1.09 2.70 -22.20
C ASN A 265 1.32 3.35 -20.82
N LEU A 266 1.93 2.65 -19.86
CA LEU A 266 2.34 3.23 -18.58
C LEU A 266 3.58 4.11 -18.78
N VAL A 267 3.37 5.42 -18.67
CA VAL A 267 4.41 6.44 -18.79
C VAL A 267 4.87 6.85 -17.40
N PRO A 268 6.19 6.91 -17.12
CA PRO A 268 6.67 7.41 -15.84
C PRO A 268 6.19 8.84 -15.57
N VAL A 269 5.60 9.08 -14.41
CA VAL A 269 5.36 10.44 -13.89
C VAL A 269 6.64 10.99 -13.29
N GLY A 270 7.31 10.19 -12.46
CA GLY A 270 8.51 10.63 -11.79
C GLY A 270 8.96 9.67 -10.69
N VAL A 271 9.92 10.13 -9.91
CA VAL A 271 10.50 9.43 -8.76
C VAL A 271 10.76 10.42 -7.62
N MET A 272 10.63 9.97 -6.37
CA MET A 272 11.01 10.73 -5.19
C MET A 272 11.73 9.83 -4.18
N TRP A 273 12.62 10.43 -3.40
CA TRP A 273 13.38 9.74 -2.36
C TRP A 273 13.44 10.52 -1.04
N GLY A 274 12.70 11.63 -0.97
CA GLY A 274 12.48 12.47 0.19
C GLY A 274 11.36 13.48 -0.07
N ASN A 275 11.03 14.28 0.95
CA ASN A 275 9.92 15.22 0.97
C ASN A 275 10.36 16.69 0.91
N ASP A 276 11.65 17.01 0.70
CA ASP A 276 12.18 18.38 0.63
C ASP A 276 11.68 19.26 1.81
N PRO A 277 12.03 18.94 3.07
CA PRO A 277 11.40 19.52 4.26
C PRO A 277 11.59 21.04 4.43
N GLU A 278 12.55 21.62 3.72
CA GLU A 278 12.84 23.06 3.74
C GLU A 278 12.07 23.85 2.67
N ASP A 279 11.49 23.17 1.66
CA ASP A 279 10.63 23.83 0.66
C ASP A 279 9.20 23.92 1.19
N THR A 280 8.85 25.10 1.70
CA THR A 280 7.54 25.37 2.31
C THR A 280 6.58 26.11 1.38
N GLY A 281 6.88 26.19 0.08
CA GLY A 281 6.10 26.95 -0.90
C GLY A 281 4.82 26.25 -1.34
N ASP A 282 3.99 26.91 -2.14
CA ASP A 282 2.76 26.33 -2.73
C ASP A 282 2.54 26.75 -4.20
N SER A 283 3.49 27.47 -4.79
CA SER A 283 3.35 28.11 -6.11
C SER A 283 3.18 27.10 -7.26
N TYR A 284 3.56 25.84 -7.05
CA TYR A 284 3.46 24.78 -8.05
C TYR A 284 2.29 23.83 -7.84
N THR A 285 1.50 23.99 -6.77
CA THR A 285 0.29 23.19 -6.56
C THR A 285 -0.73 23.45 -7.67
N ASN A 286 -1.20 22.38 -8.32
CA ASN A 286 -2.08 22.46 -9.49
C ASN A 286 -3.10 21.32 -9.52
N LYS A 287 -4.16 21.44 -8.72
CA LYS A 287 -5.17 20.37 -8.52
C LYS A 287 -6.00 20.01 -9.76
N GLN A 288 -6.13 20.93 -10.71
CA GLN A 288 -6.93 20.76 -11.93
C GLN A 288 -6.03 21.06 -13.14
N PRO A 289 -5.21 20.08 -13.54
CA PRO A 289 -4.10 20.31 -14.46
C PRO A 289 -4.58 20.52 -15.91
N VAL A 290 -4.15 21.62 -16.52
CA VAL A 290 -4.07 21.78 -18.00
C VAL A 290 -2.65 21.50 -18.50
N THR A 291 -1.68 21.54 -17.60
CA THR A 291 -0.26 21.23 -17.78
C THR A 291 0.29 20.75 -16.45
N THR A 292 1.32 19.92 -16.49
CA THR A 292 2.04 19.47 -15.28
C THR A 292 2.98 20.60 -14.82
N LYS A 293 2.79 21.11 -13.60
CA LYS A 293 3.66 22.16 -13.03
C LYS A 293 4.78 21.52 -12.22
N ILE A 294 6.01 21.61 -12.71
CA ILE A 294 7.20 21.04 -12.06
C ILE A 294 7.91 22.14 -11.26
N ASN A 295 8.14 21.91 -9.96
CA ASN A 295 8.90 22.83 -9.12
C ASN A 295 10.41 22.59 -9.29
N PRO A 296 11.18 23.57 -9.81
CA PRO A 296 12.63 23.44 -9.99
C PRO A 296 13.44 23.49 -8.68
N ASP A 297 12.82 23.95 -7.59
CA ASP A 297 13.48 24.11 -6.29
C ASP A 297 13.55 22.80 -5.51
N LEU A 298 12.65 21.84 -5.77
CA LEU A 298 12.71 20.50 -5.18
C LEU A 298 13.99 19.77 -5.58
N LYS A 299 14.60 19.08 -4.61
CA LYS A 299 15.86 18.34 -4.73
C LYS A 299 15.72 16.86 -4.45
N GLU A 300 14.59 16.41 -3.89
CA GLU A 300 14.33 15.01 -3.55
C GLU A 300 13.22 14.38 -4.39
N THR A 301 12.83 15.07 -5.47
CA THR A 301 11.84 14.67 -6.46
C THR A 301 12.36 14.98 -7.87
N ALA A 302 12.16 14.05 -8.81
CA ALA A 302 12.43 14.24 -10.23
C ALA A 302 11.20 13.85 -11.06
N ILE A 303 10.72 14.75 -11.91
CA ILE A 303 9.47 14.59 -12.69
C ILE A 303 9.76 14.50 -14.19
N ASN A 304 9.08 13.57 -14.86
CA ASN A 304 9.11 13.45 -16.31
C ASN A 304 8.47 14.68 -16.97
N ALA A 305 9.29 15.52 -17.60
CA ALA A 305 8.85 16.70 -18.32
C ALA A 305 8.50 16.44 -19.80
N LYS A 306 8.62 15.20 -20.28
CA LYS A 306 8.42 14.90 -21.69
C LYS A 306 6.93 14.84 -22.09
N PRO A 307 6.59 15.13 -23.36
CA PRO A 307 5.21 15.22 -23.82
C PRO A 307 4.41 13.90 -23.78
N GLU A 308 5.06 12.73 -23.63
CA GLU A 308 4.33 11.47 -23.47
C GLU A 308 3.54 11.40 -22.16
N LEU A 309 3.91 12.19 -21.15
CA LEU A 309 3.15 12.30 -19.91
C LEU A 309 1.93 13.21 -20.16
N PRO A 310 0.69 12.71 -20.00
CA PRO A 310 -0.48 13.57 -20.07
C PRO A 310 -0.42 14.68 -19.01
N PRO A 311 -1.02 15.85 -19.23
CA PRO A 311 -1.18 16.85 -18.19
C PRO A 311 -1.75 16.22 -16.91
N THR A 312 -1.01 16.33 -15.82
CA THR A 312 -1.37 15.70 -14.55
C THR A 312 -1.05 16.63 -13.40
N HIS A 313 -1.80 16.48 -12.31
CA HIS A 313 -1.43 17.15 -11.08
C HIS A 313 -0.26 16.39 -10.48
N LEU A 314 0.52 17.09 -9.67
CA LEU A 314 1.47 16.49 -8.77
C LEU A 314 0.93 16.64 -7.36
N GLY A 315 1.71 16.20 -6.38
CA GLY A 315 1.48 16.50 -4.98
C GLY A 315 1.71 17.98 -4.66
N TRP A 316 1.61 18.29 -3.37
CA TRP A 316 1.77 19.62 -2.84
C TRP A 316 3.11 20.23 -3.24
N ASN A 317 3.02 21.44 -3.80
CA ASN A 317 4.10 22.22 -4.36
C ASN A 317 4.97 21.49 -5.41
N GLY A 318 4.38 20.54 -6.14
CA GLY A 318 5.06 19.85 -7.26
C GLY A 318 5.86 18.60 -6.86
N ARG A 319 5.73 18.12 -5.61
CA ARG A 319 6.31 16.83 -5.18
C ARG A 319 5.63 15.68 -5.91
N LEU A 320 6.32 14.55 -6.08
CA LEU A 320 5.75 13.42 -6.79
C LEU A 320 4.47 12.92 -6.10
N ASP A 321 3.41 12.79 -6.91
CA ASP A 321 2.18 12.10 -6.54
C ASP A 321 1.53 11.55 -7.82
N GLY A 322 0.69 10.52 -7.70
CA GLY A 322 0.00 9.93 -8.83
C GLY A 322 -1.24 10.72 -9.27
N PRO A 323 -1.73 10.52 -10.51
CA PRO A 323 -2.90 11.23 -11.05
C PRO A 323 -4.21 11.04 -10.26
N VAL A 324 -4.32 9.99 -9.44
CA VAL A 324 -5.52 9.74 -8.61
C VAL A 324 -5.28 9.96 -7.12
N ASP A 325 -4.08 10.41 -6.75
CA ASP A 325 -3.71 10.67 -5.36
C ASP A 325 -4.13 12.09 -4.94
N ASN A 326 -3.90 12.45 -3.67
CA ASN A 326 -4.36 13.72 -3.13
C ASN A 326 -3.34 14.84 -3.44
N PRO A 327 -3.69 15.86 -4.25
CA PRO A 327 -2.76 16.91 -4.70
C PRO A 327 -2.25 17.85 -3.58
N ILE A 328 -2.65 17.63 -2.34
CA ILE A 328 -2.20 18.32 -1.13
C ILE A 328 -1.21 17.47 -0.31
N SER A 329 -0.89 16.25 -0.74
CA SER A 329 0.13 15.38 -0.15
C SER A 329 1.28 15.12 -1.14
N ALA A 330 2.01 14.04 -0.97
CA ALA A 330 2.97 13.46 -1.90
C ALA A 330 3.08 11.96 -1.56
N CYS A 331 3.58 11.12 -2.47
CA CYS A 331 3.65 9.68 -2.21
C CYS A 331 4.35 9.37 -0.88
N MET A 332 5.55 9.92 -0.65
CA MET A 332 6.25 9.69 0.62
C MET A 332 5.63 10.43 1.79
N SER A 333 5.02 11.61 1.61
CA SER A 333 4.32 12.34 2.68
C SER A 333 3.16 11.53 3.25
N CYS A 334 2.35 10.95 2.36
CA CYS A 334 1.23 10.08 2.67
C CYS A 334 1.70 8.77 3.33
N HIS A 335 2.74 8.14 2.78
CA HIS A 335 3.28 6.89 3.29
C HIS A 335 4.12 7.05 4.56
N LEU A 336 4.65 8.25 4.84
CA LEU A 336 5.43 8.57 6.05
C LEU A 336 4.64 8.23 7.31
N THR A 337 3.31 8.39 7.26
CA THR A 337 2.42 8.15 8.38
C THR A 337 2.15 6.68 8.64
N ALA A 338 2.67 5.74 7.84
CA ALA A 338 2.33 4.33 7.95
C ALA A 338 2.85 3.71 9.27
N GLU A 339 1.95 3.52 10.23
CA GLU A 339 2.29 3.05 11.57
C GLU A 339 1.16 2.24 12.22
N SER A 340 1.47 1.57 13.33
CA SER A 340 0.52 0.76 14.09
C SER A 340 0.69 1.01 15.60
N PRO A 341 -0.35 1.46 16.32
CA PRO A 341 -1.61 1.99 15.77
C PRO A 341 -1.37 3.32 15.02
N GLN A 342 -2.27 3.67 14.11
CA GLN A 342 -2.24 4.95 13.39
C GLN A 342 -2.64 6.11 14.31
N LEU A 343 -1.71 6.97 14.70
CA LEU A 343 -1.95 8.06 15.65
C LEU A 343 -2.11 9.43 14.99
N SER A 344 -1.75 9.55 13.72
CA SER A 344 -2.03 10.72 12.89
C SER A 344 -2.70 10.33 11.58
N PRO A 345 -3.48 11.20 10.93
CA PRO A 345 -4.01 10.88 9.60
C PRO A 345 -2.92 11.00 8.52
N MET A 346 -3.20 10.43 7.35
CA MET A 346 -2.27 10.37 6.21
C MET A 346 -1.96 11.74 5.58
N ASN A 347 -2.83 12.72 5.78
CA ASN A 347 -2.70 14.07 5.24
C ASN A 347 -3.08 15.12 6.31
N PRO A 348 -2.41 16.27 6.41
CA PRO A 348 -2.81 17.34 7.33
C PRO A 348 -4.27 17.79 7.16
N THR A 349 -4.84 17.72 5.96
CA THR A 349 -6.25 18.08 5.66
C THR A 349 -7.26 17.00 6.04
N PHE A 350 -6.81 15.84 6.52
CA PHE A 350 -7.67 14.79 7.06
C PHE A 350 -7.92 14.96 8.56
N GLN A 351 -7.41 16.05 9.14
CA GLN A 351 -7.78 16.48 10.47
C GLN A 351 -9.11 17.24 10.46
N ALA A 352 -9.70 17.44 11.64
CA ALA A 352 -10.84 18.34 11.78
C ALA A 352 -10.50 19.75 11.24
N PRO A 353 -11.45 20.50 10.67
CA PRO A 353 -11.17 21.77 10.00
C PRO A 353 -10.41 22.80 10.87
N ASP A 354 -10.66 22.84 12.19
CA ASP A 354 -9.96 23.72 13.14
C ASP A 354 -8.54 23.26 13.50
N LYS A 355 -8.16 22.05 13.09
CA LYS A 355 -6.85 21.42 13.33
C LYS A 355 -5.97 21.35 12.10
N VAL A 356 -6.49 21.68 10.92
CA VAL A 356 -5.68 21.75 9.70
C VAL A 356 -4.65 22.89 9.86
N PRO A 357 -3.34 22.59 9.86
CA PRO A 357 -2.32 23.61 10.05
C PRO A 357 -2.27 24.55 8.83
N PRO A 358 -1.86 25.82 8.99
CA PRO A 358 -1.62 26.69 7.85
C PRO A 358 -0.60 26.07 6.89
N ILE A 359 -0.87 26.17 5.58
CA ILE A 359 0.01 25.67 4.52
C ILE A 359 1.43 26.22 4.70
N GLY A 360 2.44 25.35 4.59
CA GLY A 360 3.85 25.71 4.72
C GLY A 360 4.32 26.01 6.15
N SER A 361 3.44 25.99 7.15
CA SER A 361 3.84 26.16 8.56
C SER A 361 4.68 24.96 9.05
N PRO A 362 5.47 25.09 10.13
CA PRO A 362 6.19 23.95 10.71
C PRO A 362 5.28 22.75 11.06
N ALA A 363 4.03 23.02 11.45
CA ALA A 363 3.05 21.98 11.73
C ALA A 363 2.55 21.27 10.45
N TRP A 364 2.43 21.99 9.34
CA TRP A 364 2.15 21.40 8.02
C TRP A 364 3.33 20.55 7.54
N MET A 365 4.54 21.11 7.65
CA MET A 365 5.78 20.47 7.24
C MET A 365 6.10 19.21 8.04
N ARG A 366 5.39 18.93 9.14
CA ARG A 366 5.44 17.64 9.82
C ARG A 366 5.18 16.47 8.87
N TRP A 367 4.22 16.59 7.94
CA TRP A 367 3.92 15.54 6.95
C TRP A 367 4.93 15.49 5.79
N PHE A 368 5.81 16.48 5.69
CA PHE A 368 6.81 16.59 4.62
C PHE A 368 8.24 16.46 5.18
N GLN A 369 8.40 15.70 6.26
CA GLN A 369 9.71 15.35 6.83
C GLN A 369 10.31 14.13 6.12
N ASN A 370 11.61 13.94 6.27
CA ASN A 370 12.30 12.71 5.91
C ASN A 370 12.52 11.86 7.15
N ASN A 371 11.82 10.74 7.25
CA ASN A 371 12.07 9.74 8.28
C ASN A 371 12.77 8.53 7.69
N MET A 372 13.85 8.12 8.35
CA MET A 372 14.54 6.88 8.00
C MET A 372 13.60 5.68 8.14
N ALA A 373 13.81 4.68 7.29
CA ALA A 373 13.15 3.39 7.37
C ALA A 373 13.07 2.84 8.81
N GLY A 374 11.90 2.30 9.17
CA GLY A 374 11.57 1.79 10.50
C GLY A 374 11.36 2.84 11.60
N VAL A 375 11.42 4.14 11.30
CA VAL A 375 11.02 5.20 12.25
C VAL A 375 9.51 5.44 12.13
N PRO A 376 8.73 5.44 13.24
CA PRO A 376 7.31 5.79 13.19
C PRO A 376 7.11 7.29 13.01
N PHE A 377 5.94 7.70 12.51
CA PHE A 377 5.58 9.11 12.38
C PHE A 377 5.24 9.73 13.74
N ASP A 378 4.60 8.95 14.60
CA ASP A 378 4.32 9.27 15.98
C ASP A 378 5.19 8.43 16.92
N ALA A 379 5.83 9.08 17.90
CA ALA A 379 6.70 8.42 18.88
C ALA A 379 5.96 7.35 19.73
N GLY A 380 4.62 7.37 19.75
CA GLY A 380 3.78 6.41 20.44
C GLY A 380 3.39 5.17 19.63
N ALA A 381 3.77 5.10 18.35
CA ALA A 381 3.42 4.02 17.43
C ALA A 381 4.62 3.14 17.09
N GLN A 382 4.35 2.03 16.38
CA GLN A 382 5.36 1.22 15.70
C GLN A 382 5.31 1.55 14.21
N SER A 383 6.46 1.75 13.58
CA SER A 383 6.57 1.96 12.14
C SER A 383 6.15 0.70 11.40
N THR A 384 5.37 0.89 10.33
CA THR A 384 5.17 -0.13 9.29
C THR A 384 6.04 0.15 8.07
N ASP A 385 7.08 0.98 8.26
CA ASP A 385 8.13 1.30 7.30
C ASP A 385 7.60 1.68 5.92
N PHE A 386 6.81 2.76 5.90
CA PHE A 386 6.13 3.30 4.73
C PHE A 386 5.06 2.37 4.09
N SER A 387 4.77 1.18 4.64
CA SER A 387 3.73 0.29 4.10
C SER A 387 2.35 0.59 4.71
N LEU A 388 1.59 1.47 4.05
CA LEU A 388 0.18 1.72 4.42
C LEU A 388 -0.69 0.46 4.31
N GLN A 389 -0.38 -0.48 3.42
CA GLN A 389 -1.10 -1.76 3.35
C GLN A 389 -0.84 -2.60 4.61
N LEU A 390 0.39 -2.61 5.13
CA LEU A 390 0.68 -3.30 6.39
C LEU A 390 -0.02 -2.64 7.57
N ALA A 391 0.05 -1.30 7.68
CA ALA A 391 -0.69 -0.54 8.68
C ALA A 391 -2.20 -0.84 8.62
N GLY A 392 -2.79 -0.81 7.42
CA GLY A 392 -4.20 -1.11 7.19
C GLY A 392 -4.56 -2.56 7.53
N GLY A 393 -3.71 -3.52 7.18
CA GLY A 393 -3.93 -4.93 7.53
C GLY A 393 -3.90 -5.17 9.04
N LEU A 394 -2.99 -4.52 9.76
CA LEU A 394 -2.93 -4.56 11.21
C LEU A 394 -4.16 -3.90 11.84
N ALA A 395 -4.56 -2.73 11.34
CA ALA A 395 -5.76 -2.03 11.80
C ALA A 395 -7.02 -2.88 11.61
N ASN A 396 -7.18 -3.48 10.43
CA ASN A 396 -8.29 -4.38 10.09
C ASN A 396 -8.32 -5.61 11.01
N PHE A 397 -7.18 -6.24 11.26
CA PHE A 397 -7.08 -7.38 12.16
C PHE A 397 -7.51 -7.01 13.58
N TYR A 398 -7.00 -5.90 14.12
CA TYR A 398 -7.34 -5.48 15.47
C TYR A 398 -8.80 -5.04 15.57
N ASP A 399 -9.36 -4.37 14.56
CA ASP A 399 -10.78 -4.03 14.50
C ASP A 399 -11.65 -5.28 14.52
N TRP A 400 -11.38 -6.24 13.62
CA TRP A 400 -12.05 -7.55 13.62
C TRP A 400 -11.92 -8.26 14.97
N LYS A 401 -10.73 -8.30 15.56
CA LYS A 401 -10.49 -8.96 16.85
C LYS A 401 -11.26 -8.29 17.99
N CYS A 402 -11.45 -6.96 17.94
CA CYS A 402 -12.24 -6.22 18.90
C CYS A 402 -13.76 -6.41 18.70
N ASN A 403 -14.23 -6.46 17.45
CA ASN A 403 -15.65 -6.31 17.16
C ASN A 403 -16.34 -7.64 16.81
N GLU A 404 -15.61 -8.54 16.15
CA GLU A 404 -16.13 -9.80 15.59
C GLU A 404 -15.47 -11.04 16.23
N GLY A 405 -14.37 -10.87 16.96
CA GLY A 405 -13.63 -11.95 17.64
C GLY A 405 -14.35 -12.59 18.84
N GLY A 406 -15.60 -12.22 19.08
CA GLY A 406 -16.45 -12.72 20.17
C GLY A 406 -16.37 -11.90 21.46
N ILE A 407 -17.28 -12.24 22.38
CA ILE A 407 -17.43 -11.60 23.69
C ILE A 407 -17.13 -12.64 24.77
N PHE A 408 -16.29 -12.29 25.74
CA PHE A 408 -15.97 -13.14 26.88
C PHE A 408 -17.18 -13.24 27.83
N ALA A 409 -17.19 -14.25 28.70
CA ALA A 409 -18.29 -14.49 29.64
C ALA A 409 -18.61 -13.29 30.56
N ASP A 410 -17.66 -12.37 30.75
CA ASP A 410 -17.85 -11.12 31.50
C ASP A 410 -18.44 -9.97 30.66
N GLY A 411 -18.91 -10.27 29.45
CA GLY A 411 -19.55 -9.33 28.53
C GLY A 411 -18.57 -8.40 27.80
N ARG A 412 -17.25 -8.61 27.93
CA ARG A 412 -16.23 -7.76 27.30
C ARG A 412 -15.66 -8.38 26.04
N ASN A 413 -15.23 -7.57 25.09
CA ASN A 413 -14.46 -8.03 23.93
C ASN A 413 -12.94 -8.12 24.24
N ALA A 414 -12.17 -8.66 23.29
CA ALA A 414 -10.72 -8.84 23.44
C ALA A 414 -9.98 -7.54 23.79
N CYS A 415 -10.38 -6.42 23.20
CA CYS A 415 -9.71 -5.14 23.38
C CYS A 415 -10.04 -4.49 24.74
N GLN A 416 -11.28 -4.64 25.22
CA GLN A 416 -11.69 -4.24 26.55
C GLN A 416 -11.01 -5.07 27.64
N GLN A 417 -10.73 -6.36 27.39
CA GLN A 417 -9.94 -7.19 28.29
C GLN A 417 -8.46 -6.76 28.31
N ALA A 418 -7.86 -6.53 27.15
CA ALA A 418 -6.47 -6.05 27.04
C ALA A 418 -6.25 -4.68 27.70
N GLY A 419 -7.23 -3.77 27.60
CA GLY A 419 -7.18 -2.45 28.23
C GLY A 419 -7.04 -2.48 29.75
N LYS A 420 -7.61 -3.49 30.44
CA LYS A 420 -7.45 -3.65 31.89
C LYS A 420 -6.03 -4.03 32.32
N LEU A 421 -5.30 -4.79 31.50
CA LEU A 421 -3.91 -5.17 31.78
C LEU A 421 -2.97 -3.95 31.69
N ARG A 422 -3.22 -3.00 30.77
CA ARG A 422 -2.45 -1.76 30.64
C ARG A 422 -2.85 -0.65 31.62
N LEU A 423 -4.12 -0.57 32.03
CA LEU A 423 -4.61 0.44 32.99
C LEU A 423 -4.01 0.31 34.39
N GLN A 424 -3.47 -0.86 34.76
CA GLN A 424 -2.69 -1.00 35.99
C GLN A 424 -1.30 -0.34 35.91
N MET A 425 -0.84 0.11 34.72
CA MET A 425 0.52 0.66 34.54
C MET A 425 0.61 2.03 33.85
N LEU A 426 -0.44 2.61 33.26
CA LEU A 426 -0.34 3.95 32.62
C LEU A 426 -1.58 4.84 32.86
N ARG A 427 -1.38 5.92 33.63
CA ARG A 427 -2.27 7.10 33.71
C ARG A 427 -2.01 8.04 32.52
N LYS A 428 -2.54 7.76 31.34
CA LYS A 428 -2.72 8.77 30.27
C LYS A 428 -4.03 8.49 29.51
N THR A 429 -4.73 9.56 29.15
CA THR A 429 -5.89 9.51 28.25
C THR A 429 -5.54 8.75 26.97
N PRO A 430 -6.39 7.85 26.46
CA PRO A 430 -6.12 7.14 25.22
C PRO A 430 -5.97 8.13 24.06
N ALA A 431 -4.93 7.96 23.23
CA ALA A 431 -4.78 8.73 21.99
C ALA A 431 -5.89 8.35 20.99
N LYS A 432 -6.35 9.30 20.17
CA LYS A 432 -7.25 9.01 19.03
C LYS A 432 -6.48 8.11 18.04
N VAL A 433 -7.10 7.00 17.64
CA VAL A 433 -6.59 6.14 16.57
C VAL A 433 -7.34 6.51 15.30
N TYR A 434 -6.59 6.83 14.24
CA TYR A 434 -7.15 7.11 12.92
C TYR A 434 -7.31 5.81 12.13
N LYS A 435 -8.26 5.76 11.21
CA LYS A 435 -8.29 4.69 10.21
C LYS A 435 -7.27 4.99 9.11
N ILE A 436 -6.79 3.94 8.44
CA ILE A 436 -5.96 4.09 7.24
C ILE A 436 -6.91 4.35 6.07
N GLU A 437 -7.24 5.62 5.84
CA GLU A 437 -8.20 6.05 4.82
C GLU A 437 -7.54 7.03 3.85
N ARG A 438 -7.88 6.86 2.57
CA ARG A 438 -7.29 7.63 1.46
C ARG A 438 -8.14 8.83 1.06
N ASP A 439 -9.32 8.98 1.66
CA ASP A 439 -10.23 10.11 1.50
C ASP A 439 -11.08 10.28 2.78
N ASN A 440 -11.38 11.52 3.18
CA ASN A 440 -12.18 11.83 4.37
C ASN A 440 -13.66 11.46 4.22
N VAL A 441 -14.19 11.45 3.00
CA VAL A 441 -15.60 11.07 2.72
C VAL A 441 -15.86 9.61 3.15
N LEU A 442 -14.80 8.82 3.32
CA LEU A 442 -14.86 7.44 3.75
C LEU A 442 -15.23 7.24 5.24
N GLU A 443 -15.05 8.23 6.12
CA GLU A 443 -15.47 8.12 7.54
C GLU A 443 -17.01 8.03 7.69
N GLU A 444 -17.78 8.45 6.67
CA GLU A 444 -19.25 8.53 6.70
C GLU A 444 -19.96 7.26 6.22
N LEU A 445 -19.21 6.28 5.69
CA LEU A 445 -19.74 4.98 5.27
C LEU A 445 -19.99 4.10 6.50
N LYS A 446 -21.18 4.24 7.08
CA LYS A 446 -21.72 3.38 8.14
C LYS A 446 -22.36 2.12 7.59
#